data_AF-A0A3D6CD12-F1
#
_entry.id   AF-A0A3D6CD12-F1
#
_cell.length_a   1.000
_cell.length_b   1.000
_cell.length_c   1.000
_cell.angle_alpha   90.00
_cell.angle_beta   90.00
_cell.angle_gamma   90.00
#
_symmetry.space_group_name_H-M   'P 1'
#
loop_
_entity.id
_entity.type
_entity.pdbx_description
1 polymer ?
#
loop_
_entity_poly.entity_id
_entity_poly.type
_entity_poly.pdbx_seq_one_letter_code
_entity_poly.pdbx_strand_id
1 'polypeptide(L)' 'MPLVYQQDINDECRLGVWQISEAEDFFLQKVAPIRQISHPHKRIQHLAGRYLLLELFPDFPIDLVMLADTRRPFLPGG' A
#
# COMPACT_ATOMS: atom_id res chain seq x y z
N MET A 1 30.10 -7.52 18.98
CA MET A 1 28.72 -8.04 18.84
C MET A 1 27.90 -6.98 18.13
N PRO A 2 27.18 -7.30 17.05
CA PRO A 2 26.33 -6.32 16.40
C PRO A 2 25.17 -5.94 17.33
N LEU A 3 24.94 -4.63 17.47
CA LEU A 3 23.74 -4.11 18.14
C LEU A 3 22.62 -4.15 17.10
N VAL A 4 21.71 -5.12 17.23
CA VAL A 4 20.55 -5.23 16.35
C VAL A 4 19.40 -4.51 17.03
N TYR A 5 18.94 -3.42 16.43
CA TYR A 5 17.75 -2.70 16.89
C TYR A 5 16.51 -3.44 16.36
N GLN A 6 15.68 -3.93 17.28
CA GLN A 6 14.35 -4.44 16.96
C GLN A 6 13.32 -3.41 17.47
N GLN A 7 12.47 -2.95 16.56
CA GLN A 7 11.35 -2.08 16.90
C GLN A 7 10.07 -2.91 16.89
N ASP A 8 9.52 -3.19 18.06
CA ASP A 8 8.17 -3.72 18.18
C ASP A 8 7.19 -2.54 18.06
N ILE A 9 6.47 -2.47 16.94
CA ILE A 9 5.55 -1.36 16.66
C ILE A 9 4.26 -1.50 17.49
N ASN A 10 3.60 -2.66 17.42
CA ASN A 10 2.49 -3.15 18.25
C ASN A 10 2.07 -4.59 17.83
N ASP A 11 1.15 -5.20 18.58
CA ASP A 11 0.67 -6.58 18.35
C ASP A 11 -0.12 -6.77 17.03
N GLU A 12 -0.61 -5.70 16.43
CA GLU A 12 -1.45 -5.73 15.22
C GLU A 12 -0.66 -5.48 13.93
N CYS A 13 0.59 -5.03 14.06
CA CYS A 13 1.44 -4.72 12.93
C CYS A 13 1.89 -6.00 12.21
N ARG A 14 1.57 -6.12 10.92
CA ARG A 14 1.92 -7.29 10.10
C ARG A 14 3.21 -7.12 9.29
N LEU A 15 3.64 -5.88 9.03
CA LEU A 15 4.76 -5.59 8.14
C LEU A 15 5.31 -4.17 8.35
N GLY A 16 6.63 -4.01 8.26
CA GLY A 16 7.30 -2.74 8.03
C GLY A 16 7.93 -2.70 6.64
N VAL A 17 7.78 -1.58 5.92
CA VAL A 17 8.40 -1.38 4.60
C VAL A 17 9.65 -0.53 4.75
N TRP A 18 10.82 -1.11 4.50
CA TRP A 18 12.10 -0.39 4.53
C TRP A 18 12.40 0.31 3.20
N GLN A 19 12.28 -0.42 2.10
CA GLN A 19 12.57 0.07 0.76
C GLN A 19 11.67 -0.63 -0.27
N ILE A 20 11.20 0.13 -1.25
CA ILE A 20 10.53 -0.41 -2.44
C ILE A 20 11.57 -0.41 -3.55
N SER A 21 11.86 -1.59 -4.10
CA SER A 21 12.90 -1.78 -5.12
C SER A 21 12.33 -2.16 -6.49
N GLU A 22 11.09 -2.62 -6.49
CA GLU A 22 10.33 -3.02 -7.66
C GLU A 22 9.97 -1.79 -8.51
N ALA A 23 9.99 -1.99 -9.82
CA ALA A 23 9.59 -0.98 -10.79
C ALA A 23 8.06 -0.82 -10.86
N GLU A 24 7.60 0.28 -11.46
CA GLU A 24 6.18 0.62 -11.54
C GLU A 24 5.35 -0.43 -12.30
N ASP A 25 5.92 -1.00 -13.35
CA ASP A 25 5.31 -2.03 -14.21
C ASP A 25 5.01 -3.34 -13.47
N PHE A 26 5.86 -3.74 -12.53
CA PHE A 26 5.60 -4.88 -11.64
C PHE A 26 4.27 -4.71 -10.89
N PHE A 27 4.00 -3.51 -10.37
CA PHE A 27 2.78 -3.26 -9.61
C PHE A 27 1.55 -3.11 -10.51
N LEU A 28 1.70 -2.47 -11.68
CA LEU A 28 0.60 -2.24 -12.61
C LEU A 28 -0.01 -3.54 -13.17
N GLN A 29 0.75 -4.65 -13.14
CA GLN A 29 0.24 -5.98 -13.47
C GLN A 29 -0.71 -6.56 -12.41
N LYS A 30 -0.68 -6.03 -11.18
CA LYS A 30 -1.37 -6.59 -10.01
C LYS A 30 -2.42 -5.67 -9.42
N VAL A 31 -2.19 -4.36 -9.47
CA VAL A 31 -3.08 -3.36 -8.89
C VAL A 31 -3.25 -2.14 -9.79
N ALA A 32 -4.49 -1.66 -9.88
CA ALA A 32 -4.81 -0.42 -10.58
C ALA A 32 -4.60 0.81 -9.65
N PRO A 33 -4.13 1.95 -10.19
CA PRO A 33 -4.08 3.19 -9.45
C PRO A 33 -5.50 3.75 -9.21
N ILE A 34 -5.77 4.21 -7.98
CA ILE A 34 -7.08 4.80 -7.62
C ILE A 34 -7.32 6.18 -8.26
N ARG A 35 -6.23 6.88 -8.63
CA ARG A 35 -6.26 8.19 -9.29
C ARG A 35 -4.96 8.44 -10.02
N GLN A 36 -4.96 9.45 -10.88
CA GLN A 36 -3.72 9.92 -11.50
C GLN A 36 -2.81 10.62 -10.46
N ILE A 37 -1.58 10.14 -10.34
CA ILE A 37 -0.55 10.69 -9.46
C ILE A 37 0.64 11.11 -10.32
N SER A 38 0.90 12.41 -10.41
CA SER A 38 1.92 12.95 -11.33
C SER A 38 3.35 12.61 -10.87
N HIS A 39 3.63 12.65 -9.58
CA HIS A 39 4.98 12.43 -9.04
C HIS A 39 5.34 10.93 -9.04
N PRO A 40 6.41 10.50 -9.74
CA PRO A 40 6.74 9.08 -9.91
C PRO A 40 6.91 8.31 -8.60
N HIS A 41 7.72 8.84 -7.68
CA HIS A 41 7.96 8.19 -6.38
C HIS A 41 6.68 8.01 -5.56
N LYS A 42 5.78 9.01 -5.55
CA LYS A 42 4.49 8.89 -4.85
C LYS A 42 3.60 7.84 -5.49
N ARG A 43 3.65 7.72 -6.83
CA ARG A 43 2.87 6.73 -7.56
C ARG A 43 3.32 5.31 -7.20
N ILE A 44 4.62 5.05 -7.20
CA ILE A 44 5.19 3.76 -6.77
C ILE A 44 4.81 3.45 -5.33
N GLN A 45 4.94 4.41 -4.40
CA GLN A 45 4.51 4.21 -3.01
C GLN A 45 3.02 3.85 -2.88
N HIS A 46 2.16 4.53 -3.65
CA HIS A 46 0.73 4.23 -3.67
C HIS A 46 0.42 2.85 -4.25
N LEU A 47 1.10 2.46 -5.34
CA LEU A 47 0.94 1.15 -5.96
C LEU A 47 1.44 0.03 -5.02
N ALA A 48 2.61 0.20 -4.43
CA ALA A 48 3.17 -0.73 -3.46
C ALA A 48 2.25 -0.90 -2.24
N GLY A 49 1.70 0.20 -1.71
CA GLY A 49 0.74 0.12 -0.60
C GLY A 49 -0.53 -0.67 -0.94
N ARG A 50 -1.08 -0.49 -2.16
CA ARG A 50 -2.24 -1.26 -2.64
C ARG A 50 -1.90 -2.73 -2.86
N TYR A 51 -0.74 -3.01 -3.42
CA TYR A 51 -0.24 -4.37 -3.60
C TYR A 51 -0.09 -5.09 -2.25
N LEU A 52 0.59 -4.48 -1.29
CA LEU A 52 0.79 -5.05 0.05
C LEU A 52 -0.53 -5.25 0.80
N LEU A 53 -1.53 -4.38 0.59
CA LEU A 53 -2.86 -4.57 1.17
C LEU A 53 -3.50 -5.88 0.70
N LEU A 54 -3.41 -6.20 -0.60
CA LEU A 54 -3.92 -7.46 -1.15
C LEU A 54 -3.08 -8.67 -0.73
N GLU A 55 -1.76 -8.52 -0.64
CA GLU A 55 -0.89 -9.60 -0.17
C GLU A 55 -1.18 -9.97 1.31
N LEU A 56 -1.43 -8.97 2.15
CA LEU A 56 -1.74 -9.17 3.56
C LEU A 56 -3.21 -9.59 3.80
N PHE A 57 -4.12 -9.14 2.94
CA PHE A 57 -5.56 -9.39 3.01
C PHE A 57 -6.10 -9.75 1.62
N PRO A 58 -5.96 -11.02 1.19
CA PRO A 58 -6.34 -11.45 -0.17
C PRO A 58 -7.81 -11.20 -0.52
N ASP A 59 -8.70 -11.26 0.48
CA ASP A 59 -10.13 -11.05 0.31
C ASP A 59 -10.55 -9.57 0.41
N PHE A 60 -9.59 -8.64 0.50
CA PHE A 60 -9.89 -7.22 0.62
C PHE A 60 -10.56 -6.70 -0.67
N PRO A 61 -11.73 -6.05 -0.60
CA PRO A 61 -12.48 -5.61 -1.77
C PRO A 61 -11.90 -4.32 -2.36
N ILE A 62 -10.70 -4.39 -2.93
CA ILE A 62 -9.92 -3.21 -3.34
C ILE A 62 -10.60 -2.38 -4.45
N ASP A 63 -11.44 -3.01 -5.25
CA ASP A 63 -12.19 -2.39 -6.34
C ASP A 63 -13.37 -1.56 -5.85
N LEU A 64 -13.82 -1.77 -4.60
CA LEU A 64 -14.86 -0.96 -3.96
C LEU A 64 -14.29 0.31 -3.32
N VAL A 65 -12.97 0.46 -3.22
CA VAL A 65 -12.36 1.61 -2.55
C VAL A 65 -12.64 2.89 -3.35
N MET A 66 -13.32 3.84 -2.70
CA MET A 66 -13.64 5.15 -3.24
C MET A 66 -12.79 6.24 -2.59
N LEU A 67 -12.66 7.39 -3.25
CA LEU A 67 -12.04 8.58 -2.68
C LEU A 67 -13.12 9.57 -2.26
N ALA A 68 -13.10 9.98 -1.00
CA ALA A 68 -13.93 11.09 -0.53
C ALA A 68 -13.37 12.42 -1.07
N ASP A 69 -14.14 13.51 -0.93
CA ASP A 69 -13.69 14.87 -1.29
C ASP A 69 -12.41 15.28 -0.52
N THR A 70 -12.23 14.73 0.68
CA THR A 70 -11.02 14.89 1.51
C THR A 70 -9.81 14.13 0.97
N ARG A 71 -9.96 13.39 -0.13
CA ARG A 71 -8.98 12.47 -0.76
C ARG A 71 -8.57 11.30 0.13
N ARG A 72 -9.32 11.03 1.20
CA ARG A 72 -9.14 9.83 2.01
C ARG A 72 -9.83 8.65 1.33
N PRO A 73 -9.15 7.51 1.16
CA PRO A 73 -9.79 6.30 0.66
C PRO A 73 -10.77 5.75 1.72
N PHE A 74 -11.92 5.27 1.27
CA PHE A 74 -12.93 4.62 2.12
C PHE A 74 -13.64 3.49 1.35
N LEU A 75 -14.25 2.56 2.08
CA LEU A 75 -15.15 1.56 1.52
C LEU A 75 -16.60 2.06 1.66
N PRO A 76 -17.40 2.12 0.59
CA PRO A 76 -18.80 2.49 0.68
C PRO A 76 -19.58 1.40 1.44
N GLY A 77 -20.45 1.80 2.36
CA GLY A 77 -21.30 0.88 3.14
C GLY A 77 -20.62 0.25 4.36
N GLY A 78 -19.45 0.74 4.77
CA GLY A 78 -18.79 0.42 6.04
C GLY A 78 -19.17 1.38 7.16
#